data_AF-A0A345RTW1-F1
#
_entry.id   AF-A0A345RTW1-F1
#
_cell.length_a   1.000
_cell.length_b   1.000
_cell.length_c   1.000
_cell.angle_alpha   90.00
_cell.angle_beta   90.00
_cell.angle_gamma   90.00
#
_symmetry.space_group_name_H-M   'P 1'
#
loop_
_entity.id
_entity.type
_entity.pdbx_description
1 polymer ?
#
loop_
_entity_poly.entity_id
_entity_poly.type
_entity_poly.pdbx_seq_one_letter_code
_entity_poly.pdbx_strand_id
1 'polypeptide(L)'
;MSSLPLLLPYRGESVYIIADVHANLPALQAVLDSIPLSADIVCAGDLLGYYTEPNEVCQLLRERKVHCIKGNHDKYVLGELSYSDSRESKYRIQNTRESLTDENLKWLSSLPDALELRFSTDEKSTPVDTAMYVAHGSPHNAEEYIYKDTEIGFAWPDAMDYLVLGHTHHPMQRPAGAGIIVNPGSVGQARDRIPGACYASIDAHSRTVEFFRANYDIDAYKNRLREAGIQEAMIEILSRTA
;
A
#
# COMPACT_ATOMS: atom_id res chain seq x y z
N MET A 1 -19.99 11.18 0.76
CA MET A 1 -19.78 12.02 -0.44
C MET A 1 -18.62 11.37 -1.17
N SER A 2 -18.80 10.86 -2.38
CA SER A 2 -17.66 10.35 -3.15
C SER A 2 -16.73 11.53 -3.44
N SER A 3 -15.47 11.40 -3.05
CA SER A 3 -14.42 12.30 -3.51
C SER A 3 -14.39 12.24 -5.04
N LEU A 4 -14.15 13.38 -5.68
CA LEU A 4 -13.91 13.41 -7.12
C LEU A 4 -12.76 12.44 -7.47
N PRO A 5 -12.83 11.75 -8.63
CA PRO A 5 -11.76 10.85 -9.05
C PRO A 5 -10.46 11.63 -9.18
N LEU A 6 -9.36 11.03 -8.73
CA LEU A 6 -8.01 11.49 -8.99
C LEU A 6 -7.70 11.25 -10.48
N LEU A 7 -7.54 12.33 -11.21
CA LEU A 7 -7.19 12.32 -12.62
C LEU A 7 -5.67 12.39 -12.78
N LEU A 8 -5.08 11.34 -13.33
CA LEU A 8 -3.65 11.29 -13.64
C LEU A 8 -3.42 11.51 -15.15
N PRO A 9 -2.41 12.30 -15.55
CA PRO A 9 -2.03 12.43 -16.94
C PRO A 9 -1.39 11.13 -17.43
N TYR A 10 -1.96 10.50 -18.44
CA TYR A 10 -1.34 9.36 -19.11
C TYR A 10 -0.18 9.84 -19.97
N ARG A 11 1.05 9.59 -19.51
CA ARG A 11 2.29 10.00 -20.21
C ARG A 11 2.91 8.88 -21.06
N GLY A 12 2.14 7.81 -21.32
CA GLY A 12 2.72 6.58 -21.88
C GLY A 12 3.53 5.78 -20.86
N GLU A 13 3.37 6.08 -19.56
CA GLU A 13 4.05 5.42 -18.45
C GLU A 13 3.01 4.66 -17.58
N SER A 14 3.44 3.58 -16.96
CA SER A 14 2.63 2.83 -15.99
C SER A 14 2.43 3.63 -14.70
N VAL A 15 1.30 3.42 -14.02
CA VAL A 15 1.14 3.81 -12.61
C VAL A 15 1.79 2.73 -11.73
N TYR A 16 2.57 3.13 -10.74
CA TYR A 16 3.16 2.19 -9.79
C TYR A 16 2.30 2.09 -8.53
N ILE A 17 2.07 0.87 -8.08
CA ILE A 17 1.23 0.55 -6.95
C ILE A 17 2.09 -0.07 -5.85
N ILE A 18 2.02 0.51 -4.65
CA ILE A 18 2.63 0.01 -3.43
C ILE A 18 1.55 -0.21 -2.36
N ALA A 19 1.84 -1.03 -1.35
CA ALA A 19 0.97 -1.22 -0.19
C ALA A 19 1.78 -1.76 1.00
N ASP A 20 1.19 -1.73 2.19
CA ASP A 20 1.68 -2.44 3.39
C ASP A 20 3.16 -2.09 3.70
N VAL A 21 3.45 -0.79 3.76
CA VAL A 21 4.79 -0.24 4.02
C VAL A 21 5.21 -0.46 5.48
N HIS A 22 4.26 -0.35 6.40
CA HIS A 22 4.44 -0.69 7.82
C HIS A 22 5.66 -0.07 8.49
N ALA A 23 5.88 1.23 8.29
CA ALA A 23 7.02 1.94 8.85
C ALA A 23 8.40 1.32 8.49
N ASN A 24 8.49 0.52 7.41
CA ASN A 24 9.76 -0.04 6.92
C ASN A 24 10.45 0.93 5.96
N LEU A 25 11.18 1.89 6.53
CA LEU A 25 11.85 2.93 5.75
C LEU A 25 12.85 2.39 4.71
N PRO A 26 13.76 1.44 5.02
CA PRO A 26 14.71 0.92 4.03
C PRO A 26 14.03 0.25 2.83
N ALA A 27 12.95 -0.49 3.07
CA ALA A 27 12.17 -1.12 2.00
C ALA A 27 11.46 -0.07 1.14
N LEU A 28 10.83 0.93 1.75
CA LEU A 28 10.18 2.02 1.02
C LEU A 28 11.19 2.77 0.15
N GLN A 29 12.34 3.14 0.72
CA GLN A 29 13.40 3.83 -0.02
C GLN A 29 13.84 3.03 -1.23
N ALA A 30 14.10 1.73 -1.08
CA ALA A 30 14.50 0.86 -2.19
C ALA A 30 13.46 0.77 -3.30
N VAL A 31 12.17 0.71 -2.96
CA VAL A 31 11.07 0.72 -3.95
C VAL A 31 11.02 2.06 -4.68
N LEU A 32 11.02 3.18 -3.94
CA LEU A 32 10.93 4.50 -4.54
C LEU A 32 12.17 4.82 -5.39
N ASP A 33 13.36 4.37 -5.03
CA ASP A 33 14.57 4.54 -5.84
C ASP A 33 14.56 3.69 -7.12
N SER A 34 13.77 2.62 -7.15
CA SER A 34 13.58 1.77 -8.33
C SER A 34 12.53 2.33 -9.32
N ILE A 35 11.75 3.32 -8.90
CA ILE A 35 10.66 3.91 -9.71
C ILE A 35 11.12 5.25 -10.32
N PRO A 36 10.89 5.50 -11.63
CA PRO A 36 11.21 6.78 -12.25
C PRO A 36 10.59 7.97 -11.53
N LEU A 37 11.35 9.07 -11.40
CA LEU A 37 10.87 10.29 -10.72
C LEU A 37 9.66 10.95 -11.41
N SER A 38 9.41 10.65 -12.69
CA SER A 38 8.27 11.15 -13.47
C SER A 38 6.98 10.36 -13.25
N ALA A 39 7.09 9.14 -12.71
CA ALA A 39 5.98 8.21 -12.63
C ALA A 39 5.04 8.52 -11.46
N ASP A 40 3.75 8.29 -11.67
CA ASP A 40 2.76 8.38 -10.61
C ASP A 40 2.80 7.13 -9.73
N ILE A 41 2.72 7.33 -8.41
CA ILE A 41 2.77 6.25 -7.42
C ILE A 41 1.56 6.34 -6.52
N VAL A 42 0.90 5.20 -6.31
CA VAL A 42 -0.27 5.07 -5.44
C VAL A 42 0.03 4.05 -4.36
N CYS A 43 -0.29 4.40 -3.11
CA CYS A 43 -0.16 3.51 -1.96
C CYS A 43 -1.54 3.06 -1.47
N ALA A 44 -1.80 1.76 -1.49
CA ALA A 44 -3.04 1.13 -1.03
C ALA A 44 -3.14 0.98 0.49
N GLY A 45 -2.45 1.81 1.27
CA GLY A 45 -2.56 1.88 2.72
C GLY A 45 -1.58 1.01 3.50
N ASP A 46 -1.74 1.02 4.82
CA ASP A 46 -0.86 0.44 5.83
C ASP A 46 0.55 1.00 5.73
N LEU A 47 0.58 2.32 5.83
CA LEU A 47 1.80 3.12 5.83
C LEU A 47 2.61 2.84 7.10
N LEU A 48 1.91 2.64 8.21
CA LEU A 48 2.47 2.56 9.57
C LEU A 48 2.18 1.22 10.25
N GLY A 49 2.66 1.09 11.49
CA GLY A 49 2.55 -0.13 12.31
C GLY A 49 3.69 -1.12 12.08
N TYR A 50 3.79 -2.12 12.95
CA TYR A 50 4.85 -3.15 13.02
C TYR A 50 6.29 -2.68 13.25
N TYR A 51 6.81 -1.75 12.46
CA TYR A 51 8.22 -1.34 12.51
C TYR A 51 8.41 0.09 13.03
N THR A 52 9.60 0.64 12.86
CA THR A 52 10.16 1.62 13.81
C THR A 52 10.31 3.03 13.26
N GLU A 53 10.03 3.27 11.98
CA GLU A 53 10.32 4.52 11.28
C GLU A 53 9.06 5.21 10.72
N PRO A 54 8.02 5.43 11.55
CA PRO A 54 6.74 5.95 11.05
C PRO A 54 6.84 7.40 10.54
N ASN A 55 7.66 8.24 11.16
CA ASN A 55 7.76 9.65 10.75
C ASN A 55 8.51 9.80 9.43
N GLU A 56 9.59 9.05 9.27
CA GLU A 56 10.43 9.04 8.08
C GLU A 56 9.65 8.47 6.89
N VAL A 57 8.83 7.44 7.10
CA VAL A 57 7.92 6.93 6.07
C VAL A 57 6.90 7.99 5.65
N CYS A 58 6.24 8.67 6.60
CA CYS A 58 5.33 9.77 6.27
C CYS A 58 6.03 10.88 5.47
N GLN A 59 7.23 11.28 5.87
CA GLN A 59 8.01 12.31 5.18
C GLN A 59 8.36 11.89 3.76
N LEU A 60 8.93 10.69 3.59
CA LEU A 60 9.38 10.20 2.29
C LEU A 60 8.22 10.05 1.29
N LEU A 61 7.06 9.57 1.74
CA LEU A 61 5.86 9.47 0.89
C LEU A 61 5.36 10.85 0.42
N ARG A 62 5.41 11.85 1.30
CA ARG A 62 5.04 13.24 0.95
C ARG A 62 6.03 13.87 -0.02
N GLU A 63 7.33 13.71 0.23
CA GLU A 63 8.40 14.21 -0.64
C GLU A 63 8.32 13.62 -2.04
N ARG A 64 8.03 12.32 -2.12
CA ARG A 64 7.85 11.58 -3.37
C ARG A 64 6.44 11.71 -3.96
N LYS A 65 5.57 12.54 -3.36
CA LYS A 65 4.21 12.85 -3.82
C LYS A 65 3.36 11.60 -4.09
N VAL A 66 3.52 10.57 -3.26
CA VAL A 66 2.76 9.33 -3.38
C VAL A 66 1.29 9.59 -3.01
N HIS A 67 0.37 9.13 -3.84
CA HIS A 67 -1.07 9.17 -3.56
C HIS A 67 -1.45 8.04 -2.61
N CYS A 68 -1.62 8.35 -1.33
CA CYS A 68 -1.89 7.35 -0.31
C CYS A 68 -3.37 7.30 0.08
N ILE A 69 -3.88 6.10 0.34
CA ILE A 69 -5.09 5.88 1.16
C ILE A 69 -4.70 5.37 2.55
N LYS A 70 -5.65 5.38 3.48
CA LYS A 70 -5.48 4.74 4.79
C LYS A 70 -5.75 3.25 4.71
N GLY A 71 -4.85 2.45 5.29
CA GLY A 71 -5.11 1.05 5.61
C GLY A 71 -5.69 0.87 7.02
N ASN A 72 -5.89 -0.38 7.46
CA ASN A 72 -6.45 -0.64 8.79
C ASN A 72 -5.46 -0.26 9.90
N HIS A 73 -4.15 -0.43 9.72
CA HIS A 73 -3.14 0.01 10.70
C HIS A 73 -3.12 1.53 10.85
N ASP A 74 -3.23 2.26 9.75
CA ASP A 74 -3.32 3.72 9.77
C ASP A 74 -4.58 4.18 10.53
N LYS A 75 -5.71 3.49 10.28
CA LYS A 75 -6.98 3.72 11.00
C LYS A 75 -6.88 3.36 12.48
N TYR A 76 -6.16 2.31 12.85
CA TYR A 76 -5.90 2.00 14.27
C TYR A 76 -5.06 3.10 14.92
N VAL A 77 -4.02 3.60 14.24
CA VAL A 77 -3.19 4.72 14.73
C VAL A 77 -4.03 5.97 14.94
N LEU A 78 -4.97 6.29 14.03
CA LEU A 78 -5.88 7.43 14.16
C LEU A 78 -7.01 7.20 15.19
N GLY A 79 -7.23 5.96 15.64
CA GLY A 79 -8.35 5.62 16.52
C GLY A 79 -9.71 5.56 15.79
N GLU A 80 -9.69 5.46 14.46
CA GLU A 80 -10.89 5.27 13.62
C GLU A 80 -11.39 3.82 13.67
N LEU A 81 -10.47 2.88 13.88
CA LEU A 81 -10.76 1.47 14.09
C LEU A 81 -10.16 0.99 15.41
N SER A 82 -10.79 -0.02 16.00
CA SER A 82 -10.29 -0.72 17.19
C SER A 82 -9.59 -2.01 16.78
N TYR A 83 -8.61 -2.42 17.58
CA TYR A 83 -7.93 -3.71 17.44
C TYR A 83 -7.88 -4.39 18.80
N SER A 84 -7.67 -5.71 18.82
CA SER A 84 -7.50 -6.44 20.08
C SER A 84 -6.18 -6.08 20.76
N ASP A 85 -6.20 -5.81 22.07
CA ASP A 85 -5.00 -5.56 22.89
C ASP A 85 -3.94 -6.67 22.73
N SER A 86 -4.37 -7.91 22.49
CA SER A 86 -3.46 -9.05 22.22
C SER A 86 -2.54 -8.84 21.01
N ARG A 87 -2.92 -7.95 20.08
CA ARG A 87 -2.17 -7.62 18.88
C ARG A 87 -1.20 -6.45 19.08
N GLU A 88 -1.33 -5.64 20.14
CA GLU A 88 -0.50 -4.44 20.34
C GLU A 88 1.00 -4.75 20.30
N SER A 89 1.39 -5.84 20.95
CA SER A 89 2.79 -6.27 21.00
C SER A 89 3.41 -6.49 19.61
N LYS A 90 2.59 -6.81 18.60
CA LYS A 90 2.98 -7.02 17.20
C LYS A 90 2.76 -5.77 16.34
N TYR A 91 1.59 -5.16 16.45
CA TYR A 91 1.17 -4.04 15.61
C TYR A 91 1.82 -2.73 16.00
N ARG A 92 2.21 -2.59 17.28
CA ARG A 92 2.86 -1.41 17.85
C ARG A 92 2.10 -0.11 17.56
N ILE A 93 0.77 -0.15 17.62
CA ILE A 93 -0.06 1.02 17.28
C ILE A 93 0.14 2.12 18.30
N GLN A 94 0.21 1.78 19.60
CA GLN A 94 0.43 2.79 20.64
C GLN A 94 1.81 3.44 20.51
N ASN A 95 2.87 2.63 20.34
CA ASN A 95 4.22 3.14 20.12
C ASN A 95 4.30 4.03 18.86
N THR A 96 3.62 3.64 17.79
CA THR A 96 3.53 4.42 16.56
C THR A 96 2.84 5.76 16.83
N ARG A 97 1.68 5.75 17.48
CA ARG A 97 0.93 6.97 17.82
C ARG A 97 1.73 7.93 18.70
N GLU A 98 2.43 7.41 19.72
CA GLU A 98 3.23 8.20 20.65
C GLU A 98 4.49 8.81 20.01
N SER A 99 5.02 8.18 18.96
CA SER A 99 6.20 8.68 18.24
C SER A 99 5.89 9.62 17.08
N LEU A 100 4.68 9.59 16.54
CA LEU A 100 4.29 10.47 15.43
C LEU A 100 4.34 11.94 15.82
N THR A 101 4.89 12.76 14.93
CA THR A 101 4.79 14.22 15.03
C THR A 101 3.35 14.68 14.75
N ASP A 102 2.96 15.83 15.31
CA ASP A 102 1.64 16.45 15.05
C ASP A 102 1.41 16.70 13.55
N GLU A 103 2.46 17.07 12.82
CA GLU A 103 2.40 17.28 11.37
C GLU A 103 2.05 15.98 10.63
N ASN A 104 2.74 14.88 10.95
CA ASN A 104 2.49 13.59 10.32
C ASN A 104 1.14 13.00 10.73
N LEU A 105 0.72 13.18 11.99
CA LEU A 105 -0.61 12.76 12.44
C LEU A 105 -1.71 13.52 11.69
N LYS A 106 -1.57 14.84 11.52
CA LYS A 106 -2.50 15.66 10.75
C LYS A 106 -2.53 15.24 9.28
N TRP A 107 -1.37 15.00 8.67
CA TRP A 107 -1.30 14.50 7.30
C TRP A 107 -1.98 13.14 7.15
N LEU A 108 -1.66 12.17 8.01
CA LEU A 108 -2.27 10.83 8.02
C LEU A 108 -3.80 10.92 8.14
N SER A 109 -4.31 11.78 9.03
CA SER A 109 -5.75 11.99 9.21
C SER A 109 -6.45 12.57 7.98
N SER A 110 -5.71 13.27 7.11
CA SER A 110 -6.23 13.87 5.89
C SER A 110 -6.32 12.91 4.70
N LEU A 111 -5.66 11.74 4.78
CA LEU A 111 -5.68 10.75 3.71
C LEU A 111 -7.09 10.16 3.55
N PRO A 112 -7.53 9.90 2.31
CA PRO A 112 -8.82 9.27 2.06
C PRO A 112 -8.80 7.78 2.40
N ASP A 113 -9.98 7.19 2.54
CA ASP A 113 -10.16 5.74 2.75
C ASP A 113 -10.03 4.93 1.45
N ALA A 114 -10.28 5.58 0.31
CA ALA A 114 -10.22 4.99 -1.01
C ALA A 114 -9.90 6.06 -2.06
N LEU A 115 -9.43 5.64 -3.23
CA LEU A 115 -9.23 6.51 -4.39
C LEU A 115 -9.88 5.90 -5.63
N GLU A 116 -10.51 6.75 -6.42
CA GLU A 116 -10.83 6.43 -7.81
C GLU A 116 -9.77 7.06 -8.70
N LEU A 117 -9.11 6.27 -9.53
CA LEU A 117 -8.09 6.71 -10.47
C LEU A 117 -8.64 6.60 -11.88
N ARG A 118 -8.50 7.69 -12.65
CA ARG A 118 -8.76 7.70 -14.09
C ARG A 118 -7.59 8.37 -14.79
N PHE A 119 -7.36 7.97 -16.04
CA PHE A 119 -6.22 8.44 -16.83
C PHE A 119 -6.70 9.28 -18.01
N SER A 120 -6.01 10.38 -18.32
CA SER A 120 -6.33 11.23 -19.47
C SER A 120 -5.12 11.45 -20.37
N THR A 121 -5.31 11.45 -21.69
CA THR A 121 -4.19 11.60 -22.66
C THR A 121 -3.63 13.03 -22.76
N ASP A 122 -4.36 14.01 -22.23
CA ASP A 122 -3.99 15.40 -21.94
C ASP A 122 -5.00 15.97 -20.90
N GLU A 123 -4.80 17.18 -20.36
CA GLU A 123 -5.71 17.77 -19.36
C GLU A 123 -7.18 17.96 -19.86
N LYS A 124 -7.45 17.82 -21.17
CA LYS A 124 -8.71 18.14 -21.86
C LYS A 124 -9.18 17.07 -22.87
N SER A 125 -8.52 15.93 -23.00
CA SER A 125 -8.79 14.92 -24.02
C SER A 125 -9.57 13.73 -23.47
N THR A 126 -9.89 12.81 -24.39
CA THR A 126 -10.58 11.56 -24.07
C THR A 126 -9.77 10.76 -23.05
N PRO A 127 -10.37 10.38 -21.91
CA PRO A 127 -9.75 9.47 -20.97
C PRO A 127 -9.27 8.19 -21.67
N VAL A 128 -8.13 7.65 -21.24
CA VAL A 128 -7.87 6.22 -21.49
C VAL A 128 -8.97 5.48 -20.74
N ASP A 129 -9.64 4.53 -21.39
CA ASP A 129 -10.79 3.80 -20.85
C ASP A 129 -10.37 2.75 -19.80
N THR A 130 -9.44 3.12 -18.93
CA THR A 130 -8.99 2.33 -17.80
C THR A 130 -9.26 3.12 -16.54
N ALA A 131 -10.05 2.56 -15.64
CA ALA A 131 -10.35 3.13 -14.34
C ALA A 131 -9.99 2.15 -13.23
N MET A 132 -9.51 2.67 -12.10
CA MET A 132 -9.08 1.86 -10.97
C MET A 132 -9.73 2.36 -9.69
N TYR A 133 -10.22 1.44 -8.87
CA TYR A 133 -10.63 1.72 -7.50
C TYR A 133 -9.57 1.17 -6.56
N VAL A 134 -9.06 2.02 -5.66
CA VAL A 134 -8.02 1.66 -4.70
C VAL A 134 -8.65 1.63 -3.32
N ALA A 135 -8.61 0.48 -2.67
CA ALA A 135 -9.03 0.26 -1.30
C ALA A 135 -7.97 -0.59 -0.58
N HIS A 136 -8.01 -0.65 0.75
CA HIS A 136 -7.01 -1.43 1.47
C HIS A 136 -7.36 -2.93 1.54
N GLY A 137 -8.48 -3.29 2.17
CA GLY A 137 -8.96 -4.68 2.29
C GLY A 137 -9.97 -5.04 1.19
N SER A 138 -11.19 -4.54 1.33
CA SER A 138 -12.24 -4.55 0.31
C SER A 138 -12.83 -3.14 0.13
N PRO A 139 -13.67 -2.88 -0.89
CA PRO A 139 -14.24 -1.54 -1.14
C PRO A 139 -15.00 -0.92 0.04
N HIS A 140 -15.47 -1.74 0.98
CA HIS A 140 -16.29 -1.30 2.12
C HIS A 140 -15.70 -1.65 3.48
N ASN A 141 -14.62 -2.44 3.53
CA ASN A 141 -14.02 -2.88 4.77
C ASN A 141 -12.49 -3.00 4.64
N ALA A 142 -11.77 -2.11 5.31
CA ALA A 142 -10.31 -2.13 5.32
C ALA A 142 -9.73 -3.40 5.98
N GLU A 143 -10.48 -4.11 6.82
CA GLU A 143 -10.00 -5.31 7.54
C GLU A 143 -10.29 -6.63 6.79
N GLU A 144 -11.01 -6.60 5.67
CA GLU A 144 -11.38 -7.80 4.93
C GLU A 144 -10.23 -8.33 4.08
N TYR A 145 -9.80 -9.57 4.35
CA TYR A 145 -8.73 -10.22 3.60
C TYR A 145 -9.26 -10.85 2.31
N ILE A 146 -8.75 -10.38 1.17
CA ILE A 146 -9.06 -10.93 -0.15
C ILE A 146 -7.84 -11.67 -0.72
N TYR A 147 -7.79 -12.99 -0.52
CA TYR A 147 -6.80 -13.87 -1.11
C TYR A 147 -7.23 -14.34 -2.52
N LYS A 148 -6.35 -15.11 -3.17
CA LYS A 148 -6.55 -15.64 -4.53
C LYS A 148 -7.81 -16.51 -4.68
N ASP A 149 -8.18 -17.19 -3.61
CA ASP A 149 -9.27 -18.16 -3.50
C ASP A 149 -10.46 -17.64 -2.68
N THR A 150 -10.40 -16.38 -2.23
CA THR A 150 -11.52 -15.74 -1.53
C THR A 150 -12.70 -15.51 -2.49
N GLU A 151 -13.86 -16.07 -2.14
CA GLU A 151 -15.13 -15.75 -2.79
C GLU A 151 -15.48 -14.27 -2.56
N ILE A 152 -15.87 -13.57 -3.63
CA ILE A 152 -16.19 -12.14 -3.57
C ILE A 152 -17.68 -11.95 -3.30
N GLY A 153 -18.01 -11.40 -2.13
CA GLY A 153 -19.38 -11.10 -1.72
C GLY A 153 -19.80 -9.63 -1.85
N PHE A 154 -18.85 -8.73 -2.12
CA PHE A 154 -19.13 -7.30 -2.28
C PHE A 154 -19.53 -6.95 -3.72
N ALA A 155 -20.27 -5.84 -3.88
CA ALA A 155 -20.55 -5.27 -5.19
C ALA A 155 -19.29 -4.69 -5.82
N TRP A 156 -19.05 -4.99 -7.10
CA TRP A 156 -17.93 -4.41 -7.83
C TRP A 156 -18.12 -2.89 -7.98
N PRO A 157 -17.10 -2.06 -7.71
CA PRO A 157 -17.19 -0.62 -7.92
C PRO A 157 -17.59 -0.25 -9.35
N ASP A 158 -18.57 0.65 -9.48
CA ASP A 158 -19.16 1.00 -10.78
C ASP A 158 -18.12 1.57 -11.76
N ALA A 159 -18.12 1.06 -12.99
CA ALA A 159 -17.26 1.52 -14.08
C ALA A 159 -15.76 1.54 -13.74
N MET A 160 -15.29 0.50 -13.03
CA MET A 160 -13.88 0.26 -12.70
C MET A 160 -13.38 -1.01 -13.37
N ASP A 161 -12.22 -0.92 -14.03
CA ASP A 161 -11.55 -2.07 -14.65
C ASP A 161 -10.68 -2.82 -13.63
N TYR A 162 -10.11 -2.09 -12.68
CA TYR A 162 -9.25 -2.63 -11.64
C TYR A 162 -9.77 -2.32 -10.24
N LEU A 163 -9.69 -3.31 -9.35
CA LEU A 163 -9.77 -3.13 -7.91
C LEU A 163 -8.38 -3.39 -7.32
N VAL A 164 -7.71 -2.33 -6.89
CA VAL A 164 -6.39 -2.38 -6.28
C VAL A 164 -6.54 -2.49 -4.76
N LEU A 165 -5.94 -3.54 -4.18
CA LEU A 165 -6.01 -3.89 -2.76
C LEU A 165 -4.61 -3.98 -2.15
N GLY A 166 -4.53 -4.06 -0.82
CA GLY A 166 -3.33 -4.35 -0.01
C GLY A 166 -3.63 -5.44 1.02
N HIS A 167 -3.24 -5.26 2.28
CA HIS A 167 -3.69 -6.00 3.48
C HIS A 167 -3.25 -7.46 3.60
N THR A 168 -3.33 -8.25 2.52
CA THR A 168 -2.89 -9.65 2.55
C THR A 168 -1.36 -9.79 2.52
N HIS A 169 -0.67 -8.80 1.94
CA HIS A 169 0.77 -8.80 1.66
C HIS A 169 1.21 -9.88 0.66
N HIS A 170 0.27 -10.44 -0.11
CA HIS A 170 0.54 -11.41 -1.16
C HIS A 170 0.30 -10.76 -2.53
N PRO A 171 1.31 -10.73 -3.42
CA PRO A 171 1.08 -10.28 -4.78
C PRO A 171 0.02 -11.15 -5.44
N MET A 172 -0.95 -10.52 -6.06
CA MET A 172 -2.09 -11.19 -6.68
C MET A 172 -2.57 -10.39 -7.88
N GLN A 173 -2.88 -11.11 -8.96
CA GLN A 173 -3.69 -10.60 -10.06
C GLN A 173 -4.70 -11.68 -10.40
N ARG A 174 -6.00 -11.34 -10.38
CA ARG A 174 -7.04 -12.29 -10.80
C ARG A 174 -8.28 -11.58 -11.34
N PRO A 175 -9.01 -12.21 -12.29
CA PRO A 175 -10.34 -11.74 -12.66
C PRO A 175 -11.30 -11.82 -11.46
N ALA A 176 -12.17 -10.81 -11.31
CA ALA A 176 -13.30 -10.83 -10.40
C ALA A 176 -14.37 -9.82 -10.83
N GLY A 177 -15.64 -10.17 -10.66
CA GLY A 177 -16.74 -9.30 -11.07
C GLY A 177 -16.62 -8.92 -12.55
N ALA A 178 -16.59 -7.61 -12.83
CA ALA A 178 -16.45 -7.06 -14.17
C ALA A 178 -15.00 -6.73 -14.57
N GLY A 179 -14.01 -6.95 -13.68
CA GLY A 179 -12.65 -6.49 -13.88
C GLY A 179 -11.59 -7.40 -13.26
N ILE A 180 -10.48 -6.80 -12.84
CA ILE A 180 -9.31 -7.50 -12.29
C ILE A 180 -9.00 -6.96 -10.90
N ILE A 181 -8.85 -7.86 -9.92
CA ILE A 181 -8.27 -7.51 -8.62
C ILE A 181 -6.75 -7.58 -8.73
N VAL A 182 -6.07 -6.53 -8.29
CA VAL A 182 -4.62 -6.47 -8.15
C VAL A 182 -4.27 -6.20 -6.70
N ASN A 183 -3.35 -6.99 -6.15
CA ASN A 183 -2.69 -6.72 -4.89
C ASN A 183 -1.18 -6.63 -5.19
N PRO A 184 -0.49 -5.52 -4.92
CA PRO A 184 0.92 -5.35 -5.28
C PRO A 184 1.86 -6.20 -4.40
N GLY A 185 1.32 -6.91 -3.40
CA GLY A 185 2.09 -7.47 -2.31
C GLY A 185 2.35 -6.41 -1.24
N SER A 186 3.43 -6.59 -0.48
CA SER A 186 3.80 -5.66 0.58
C SER A 186 5.22 -5.13 0.38
N VAL A 187 5.36 -3.83 0.55
CA VAL A 187 6.67 -3.16 0.59
C VAL A 187 7.42 -3.57 1.85
N GLY A 188 6.78 -3.42 3.01
CA GLY A 188 7.46 -3.52 4.30
C GLY A 188 7.52 -4.92 4.91
N GLN A 189 6.58 -5.80 4.56
CA GLN A 189 6.37 -7.08 5.23
C GLN A 189 5.77 -8.14 4.28
N ALA A 190 6.40 -8.39 3.14
CA ALA A 190 5.97 -9.42 2.19
C ALA A 190 5.73 -10.79 2.86
N ARG A 191 4.59 -11.44 2.56
CA ARG A 191 4.18 -12.71 3.20
C ARG A 191 4.18 -13.92 2.26
N ASP A 192 4.57 -13.72 1.02
CA ASP A 192 4.61 -14.76 -0.01
C ASP A 192 5.91 -15.59 -0.02
N ARG A 193 6.73 -15.46 1.03
CA ARG A 193 8.00 -16.18 1.22
C ARG A 193 9.04 -15.90 0.13
N ILE A 194 8.98 -14.72 -0.47
CA ILE A 194 10.01 -14.20 -1.35
C ILE A 194 10.56 -12.92 -0.69
N PRO A 195 11.79 -12.94 -0.17
CA PRO A 195 12.40 -11.76 0.44
C PRO A 195 12.49 -10.57 -0.53
N GLY A 196 12.52 -9.36 0.04
CA GLY A 196 12.54 -8.11 -0.72
C GLY A 196 11.17 -7.45 -0.80
N ALA A 197 11.19 -6.12 -0.97
CA ALA A 197 9.99 -5.30 -1.02
C ALA A 197 9.22 -5.59 -2.31
N CYS A 198 7.93 -5.92 -2.21
CA CYS A 198 7.07 -6.19 -3.36
C CYS A 198 6.26 -4.97 -3.73
N TYR A 199 6.14 -4.71 -5.03
CA TYR A 199 5.25 -3.71 -5.59
C TYR A 199 4.83 -4.11 -7.00
N ALA A 200 3.90 -3.35 -7.60
CA ALA A 200 3.44 -3.61 -8.96
C ALA A 200 3.42 -2.34 -9.82
N SER A 201 3.33 -2.51 -11.13
CA SER A 201 2.91 -1.45 -12.05
C SER A 201 1.70 -1.89 -12.85
N ILE A 202 0.87 -0.92 -13.25
CA ILE A 202 -0.25 -1.13 -14.15
C ILE A 202 -0.16 -0.13 -15.30
N ASP A 203 -0.03 -0.63 -16.52
CA ASP A 203 -0.09 0.19 -17.73
C ASP A 203 -1.56 0.40 -18.13
N ALA A 204 -2.03 1.65 -18.04
CA ALA A 204 -3.41 2.00 -18.35
C ALA A 204 -3.81 1.76 -19.82
N HIS A 205 -2.85 1.73 -20.76
CA HIS A 205 -3.11 1.48 -22.18
C HIS A 205 -3.01 0.00 -22.53
N SER A 206 -1.88 -0.64 -22.22
CA SER A 206 -1.69 -2.06 -22.55
C SER A 206 -2.45 -3.00 -21.59
N ARG A 207 -2.95 -2.47 -20.47
CA ARG A 207 -3.65 -3.21 -19.40
C ARG A 207 -2.78 -4.32 -18.79
N THR A 208 -1.46 -4.16 -18.89
CA THR A 208 -0.47 -5.09 -18.34
C THR A 208 -0.23 -4.78 -16.87
N VAL A 209 -0.17 -5.83 -16.04
CA VAL A 209 0.24 -5.74 -14.64
C VAL A 209 1.57 -6.46 -14.50
N GLU A 210 2.56 -5.79 -13.91
CA GLU A 210 3.88 -6.37 -13.65
C GLU A 210 4.22 -6.27 -12.17
N PHE A 211 4.82 -7.32 -11.61
CA PHE A 211 5.24 -7.39 -10.22
C PHE A 211 6.76 -7.27 -10.13
N PHE A 212 7.23 -6.50 -9.16
CA PHE A 212 8.63 -6.18 -8.99
C PHE A 212 9.11 -6.50 -7.58
N ARG A 213 10.43 -6.69 -7.46
CA ARG A 213 11.13 -6.82 -6.18
C ARG A 213 12.24 -5.80 -6.08
N ALA A 214 12.18 -4.97 -5.05
CA ALA A 214 13.28 -4.11 -4.67
C ALA A 214 14.06 -4.75 -3.52
N ASN A 215 15.35 -4.93 -3.72
CA ASN A 215 16.26 -5.42 -2.69
C ASN A 215 16.70 -4.26 -1.80
N TYR A 216 16.78 -4.52 -0.50
CA TYR A 216 17.38 -3.64 0.49
C TYR A 216 18.19 -4.49 1.46
N ASP A 217 19.02 -3.86 2.31
CA ASP A 217 19.82 -4.59 3.28
C ASP A 217 18.94 -5.11 4.44
N ILE A 218 18.31 -6.27 4.19
CA ILE A 218 17.40 -6.94 5.11
C ILE A 218 18.13 -7.31 6.40
N ASP A 219 19.39 -7.75 6.34
CA ASP A 219 20.12 -8.17 7.54
C ASP A 219 20.51 -6.98 8.42
N ALA A 220 20.96 -5.87 7.83
CA ALA A 220 21.18 -4.63 8.58
C ALA A 220 19.88 -4.12 9.21
N TYR A 221 18.76 -4.18 8.49
CA TYR A 221 17.47 -3.77 9.03
C TYR A 221 16.99 -4.68 10.15
N LYS A 222 17.11 -6.01 10.00
CA LYS A 222 16.80 -6.98 11.07
C LYS A 222 17.60 -6.70 12.34
N ASN A 223 18.89 -6.35 12.22
CA ASN A 223 19.72 -5.99 13.37
C ASN A 223 19.20 -4.72 14.07
N ARG A 224 18.87 -3.67 13.31
CA ARG A 224 18.22 -2.45 13.86
C ARG A 224 16.92 -2.77 14.60
N LEU A 225 16.08 -3.63 14.03
CA LEU A 225 14.82 -4.04 14.65
C LEU A 225 15.05 -4.82 15.95
N ARG A 226 16.08 -5.67 16.03
CA ARG A 226 16.45 -6.36 17.28
C ARG A 226 16.91 -5.38 18.35
N GLU A 227 17.75 -4.42 17.98
CA GLU A 227 18.20 -3.35 18.89
C GLU A 227 17.02 -2.50 19.40
N ALA A 228 16.01 -2.28 18.56
CA ALA A 228 14.77 -1.60 18.91
C ALA A 228 13.75 -2.47 19.68
N GLY A 229 14.11 -3.72 20.02
CA GLY A 229 13.28 -4.64 20.81
C GLY A 229 12.06 -5.17 20.06
N ILE A 230 12.10 -5.22 18.73
CA ILE A 230 11.02 -5.82 17.93
C ILE A 230 11.03 -7.34 18.11
N GLN A 231 9.85 -7.94 18.19
CA GLN A 231 9.71 -9.38 18.37
C GLN A 231 10.35 -10.15 17.20
N GLU A 232 11.16 -11.16 17.51
CA GLU A 232 11.84 -11.96 16.48
C GLU A 232 10.86 -12.55 15.45
N ALA A 233 9.65 -12.94 15.88
CA ALA A 233 8.61 -13.43 14.97
C ALA A 233 8.19 -12.43 13.89
N MET A 234 8.29 -11.11 14.13
CA MET A 234 8.03 -10.05 13.14
C MET A 234 9.26 -9.73 12.29
N ILE A 235 10.45 -9.87 12.87
CA ILE A 235 11.75 -9.70 12.19
C ILE A 235 11.97 -10.82 11.16
N GLU A 236 11.66 -12.06 11.54
CA GLU A 236 11.83 -13.23 10.68
C GLU A 236 11.01 -13.15 9.39
N ILE A 237 9.84 -12.47 9.41
CA ILE A 237 8.98 -12.32 8.23
C ILE A 237 9.77 -11.76 7.04
N LEU A 238 10.66 -10.80 7.29
CA LEU A 238 11.42 -10.07 6.27
C LEU A 238 12.32 -10.97 5.41
N SER A 239 12.69 -12.15 5.90
CA SER A 239 13.60 -13.08 5.23
C SER A 239 13.03 -14.50 5.11
N ARG A 240 11.70 -14.69 5.24
CA ARG A 240 11.09 -16.01 5.07
C ARG A 240 11.20 -16.48 3.63
N THR A 241 11.62 -17.74 3.47
CA THR A 241 11.65 -18.46 2.19
C THR A 241 10.75 -19.71 2.26
N ALA A 242 10.41 -20.27 1.09
CA ALA A 242 9.57 -21.46 0.99
C ALA A 242 10.14 -22.67 1.74
#